data_AF-A0AA40AGD6-F1
#
_entry.id   AF-A0AA40AGD6-F1
#
_cell.length_a   1.000
_cell.length_b   1.000
_cell.length_c   1.000
_cell.angle_alpha   90.00
_cell.angle_beta   90.00
_cell.angle_gamma   90.00
#
_symmetry.space_group_name_H-M   'P 1'
#
loop_
_entity.id
_entity.type
_entity.pdbx_description
1 polymer ?
#
loop_
_entity_poly.entity_id
_entity_poly.type
_entity_poly.pdbx_seq_one_letter_code
_entity_poly.pdbx_strand_id
1 'polypeptide(L)'
;MLPEDVGQAEQPQHPASTTSFYLDNPLTVMNRAFEFIPSYKQPGRNYHGAASRVRSGLQVHEAFAHAKNYNVTLAAGSCFTFGSYGGWITGGGHSPLSSKVGLGVDQVLSLHVMTADGHSVTARTGVIISAVIKAHPQVNLTIAKLDFFLGTATSTAPGPSPNVASSSAFWKGFDAVFAFSVPTVDAGGYLWTNGIKVAGGDNTSYTMQVQVQMPGQTLSEAAAFVQPLLDTLRALDIPITLTSLTTEIYSHQTGSVGFALGNSRFGSRLFPRAAYLNLTLFQAFFGSNYDELVRVKKEWDPWQVFWSPTTPGSEGWAVQGFSEIPTQNGQLCRV
;
A
#
# COMPACT_ATOMS: atom_id res chain seq x y z
N MET A 1 -53.54 -0.08 50.54
CA MET A 1 -52.15 -0.46 50.84
C MET A 1 -51.60 -1.12 49.59
N LEU A 2 -50.77 -0.38 48.87
CA LEU A 2 -49.91 -0.67 47.71
C LEU A 2 -49.84 0.62 46.88
N PRO A 3 -48.64 1.14 46.60
CA PRO A 3 -48.38 1.85 45.37
C PRO A 3 -47.29 1.18 44.52
N GLU A 4 -47.37 1.52 43.25
CA GLU A 4 -46.70 1.03 42.05
C GLU A 4 -45.17 1.20 42.05
N ASP A 5 -44.49 0.21 41.49
CA ASP A 5 -43.08 0.20 41.11
C ASP A 5 -42.80 1.23 40.01
N VAL A 6 -41.86 2.15 40.27
CA VAL A 6 -41.21 2.97 39.24
C VAL A 6 -39.90 2.26 38.85
N GLY A 7 -39.91 1.65 37.67
CA GLY A 7 -38.75 1.00 37.08
C GLY A 7 -37.57 1.96 36.89
N GLN A 8 -36.41 1.58 37.42
CA GLN A 8 -35.14 2.20 37.07
C GLN A 8 -34.70 1.71 35.69
N ALA A 9 -34.43 2.65 34.79
CA ALA A 9 -33.86 2.39 33.48
C ALA A 9 -32.42 1.86 33.63
N GLU A 10 -32.18 0.66 33.08
CA GLU A 10 -30.84 0.09 32.92
C GLU A 10 -29.96 1.00 32.04
N GLN A 11 -28.80 1.37 32.55
CA GLN A 11 -27.74 1.97 31.75
C GLN A 11 -27.16 0.92 30.77
N PRO A 12 -26.81 1.29 29.53
CA PRO A 12 -26.25 0.33 28.59
C PRO A 12 -24.88 -0.16 29.06
N GLN A 13 -24.79 -1.46 29.36
CA GLN A 13 -23.55 -2.14 29.67
C GLN A 13 -22.60 -2.09 28.47
N HIS A 14 -21.42 -1.51 28.66
CA HIS A 14 -20.29 -1.67 27.75
C HIS A 14 -19.85 -3.14 27.73
N PRO A 15 -19.69 -3.79 26.56
CA PRO A 15 -19.17 -5.15 26.53
C PRO A 15 -17.67 -5.12 26.80
N ALA A 16 -17.28 -5.43 28.04
CA ALA A 16 -15.91 -5.76 28.39
C ALA A 16 -15.59 -7.18 27.89
N SER A 17 -15.11 -7.32 26.65
CA SER A 17 -14.47 -8.57 26.21
C SER A 17 -12.95 -8.45 26.37
N THR A 18 -12.46 -8.58 27.61
CA THR A 18 -11.05 -8.85 27.87
C THR A 18 -10.78 -10.33 27.60
N THR A 19 -10.62 -10.70 26.34
CA THR A 19 -10.02 -11.99 25.98
C THR A 19 -8.54 -11.89 26.37
N SER A 20 -8.09 -12.73 27.30
CA SER A 20 -6.70 -12.74 27.78
C SER A 20 -5.72 -12.80 26.61
N PHE A 21 -4.85 -11.78 26.47
CA PHE A 21 -3.80 -11.76 25.44
C PHE A 21 -2.67 -12.76 25.72
N TYR A 22 -2.61 -13.36 26.91
CA TYR A 22 -1.47 -14.14 27.38
C TYR A 22 -1.95 -15.39 28.11
N LEU A 23 -2.37 -16.45 27.40
CA LEU A 23 -2.47 -17.82 27.95
C LEU A 23 -2.30 -18.90 26.85
N ASP A 24 -1.15 -19.58 26.88
CA ASP A 24 -0.89 -21.04 26.90
C ASP A 24 -1.76 -22.05 26.11
N ASN A 25 -2.01 -21.86 24.80
CA ASN A 25 -2.28 -23.01 23.90
C ASN A 25 -1.93 -22.69 22.42
N PRO A 26 -1.03 -23.44 21.74
CA PRO A 26 -0.18 -22.78 20.74
C PRO A 26 -0.63 -22.73 19.27
N LEU A 27 -1.71 -23.36 18.77
CA LEU A 27 -1.71 -23.64 17.31
C LEU A 27 -2.90 -23.30 16.39
N THR A 28 -4.12 -22.94 16.84
CA THR A 28 -5.20 -22.89 15.80
C THR A 28 -6.23 -21.76 15.86
N VAL A 29 -6.48 -21.10 17.00
CA VAL A 29 -7.62 -20.13 17.12
C VAL A 29 -7.18 -18.70 17.48
N MET A 30 -5.94 -18.47 17.91
CA MET A 30 -5.52 -17.25 18.62
C MET A 30 -4.86 -16.14 17.75
N ASN A 31 -4.76 -16.30 16.43
CA ASN A 31 -3.99 -15.36 15.58
C ASN A 31 -4.79 -14.17 15.03
N ARG A 32 -6.05 -13.95 15.43
CA ARG A 32 -6.93 -12.90 14.86
C ARG A 32 -7.60 -11.98 15.90
N ALA A 33 -6.97 -11.76 17.05
CA ALA A 33 -7.52 -10.86 18.08
C ALA A 33 -7.19 -9.38 17.82
N PHE A 34 -8.07 -8.51 18.34
CA PHE A 34 -7.98 -7.06 18.29
C PHE A 34 -8.34 -6.46 19.66
N GLU A 35 -7.59 -5.47 20.11
CA GLU A 35 -7.89 -4.64 21.28
C GLU A 35 -7.64 -3.18 20.93
N PHE A 36 -8.62 -2.32 21.20
CA PHE A 36 -8.43 -0.88 21.14
C PHE A 36 -7.91 -0.35 22.48
N ILE A 37 -6.90 0.51 22.42
CA ILE A 37 -6.25 1.13 23.57
C ILE A 37 -6.41 2.66 23.40
N PRO A 38 -7.41 3.29 24.02
CA PRO A 38 -7.72 4.72 23.81
C PRO A 38 -6.57 5.67 24.16
N SER A 39 -5.72 5.27 25.11
CA SER A 39 -4.52 6.02 25.51
C SER A 39 -3.37 5.06 25.78
N TYR A 40 -2.35 5.12 24.93
CA TYR A 40 -1.14 4.32 25.01
C TYR A 40 0.08 5.23 25.13
N LYS A 41 0.84 5.05 26.21
CA LYS A 41 2.15 5.69 26.40
C LYS A 41 3.24 4.70 26.02
N GLN A 42 3.98 4.97 24.94
CA GLN A 42 5.04 4.08 24.49
C GLN A 42 6.23 4.11 25.47
N PRO A 43 6.65 2.96 26.03
CA PRO A 43 7.80 2.92 26.93
C PRO A 43 9.08 3.43 26.24
N GLY A 44 9.81 4.34 26.91
CA GLY A 44 11.09 4.86 26.45
C GLY A 44 11.05 5.70 25.17
N ARG A 45 9.87 6.14 24.72
CA ARG A 45 9.63 6.91 23.49
C ARG A 45 8.60 8.02 23.77
N ASN A 46 8.48 8.97 22.85
CA ASN A 46 7.61 10.15 23.00
C ASN A 46 6.18 9.95 22.48
N TYR A 47 5.79 8.74 22.08
CA TYR A 47 4.44 8.52 21.59
C TYR A 47 3.44 8.41 22.76
N HIS A 48 2.38 9.22 22.68
CA HIS A 48 1.21 9.17 23.54
C HIS A 48 -0.05 9.40 22.68
N GLY A 49 -0.97 8.43 22.66
CA GLY A 49 -2.19 8.53 21.85
C GLY A 49 -2.92 7.21 21.74
N ALA A 50 -3.99 7.18 20.93
CA ALA A 50 -4.77 5.98 20.71
C ALA A 50 -3.97 4.91 19.94
N ALA A 51 -4.08 3.66 20.34
CA ALA A 51 -3.40 2.53 19.72
C ALA A 51 -4.34 1.33 19.60
N SER A 52 -3.91 0.33 18.83
CA SER A 52 -4.55 -0.98 18.80
C SER A 52 -3.52 -2.08 18.96
N ARG A 53 -3.83 -3.06 19.81
CA ARG A 53 -3.10 -4.31 19.86
C ARG A 53 -3.76 -5.29 18.90
N VAL A 54 -2.97 -5.83 17.99
CA VAL A 54 -3.43 -6.65 16.87
C VAL A 54 -2.61 -7.92 16.79
N ARG A 55 -3.25 -9.08 16.63
CA ARG A 55 -2.57 -10.34 16.35
C ARG A 55 -2.15 -10.41 14.88
N SER A 56 -1.06 -11.10 14.60
CA SER A 56 -0.42 -11.08 13.28
C SER A 56 -1.22 -11.76 12.15
N GLY A 57 -2.18 -12.62 12.48
CA GLY A 57 -3.09 -13.25 11.52
C GLY A 57 -4.35 -12.45 11.20
N LEU A 58 -4.56 -11.28 11.83
CA LEU A 58 -5.71 -10.40 11.57
C LEU A 58 -5.60 -9.82 10.15
N GLN A 59 -6.62 -10.06 9.34
CA GLN A 59 -6.72 -9.53 7.97
C GLN A 59 -7.23 -8.09 7.99
N VAL A 60 -7.00 -7.35 6.90
CA VAL A 60 -7.40 -5.93 6.82
C VAL A 60 -8.90 -5.75 7.03
N HIS A 61 -9.75 -6.57 6.39
CA HIS A 61 -11.20 -6.46 6.55
C HIS A 61 -11.67 -6.64 8.01
N GLU A 62 -11.05 -7.57 8.74
CA GLU A 62 -11.33 -7.82 10.16
C GLU A 62 -10.88 -6.63 11.01
N ALA A 63 -9.68 -6.12 10.76
CA ALA A 63 -9.14 -4.95 11.43
C ALA A 63 -10.01 -3.71 11.22
N PHE A 64 -10.54 -3.53 10.00
CA PHE A 64 -11.43 -2.44 9.63
C PHE A 64 -12.79 -2.57 10.31
N ALA A 65 -13.36 -3.78 10.35
CA ALA A 65 -14.58 -4.06 11.09
C ALA A 65 -14.45 -3.70 12.59
N HIS A 66 -13.31 -4.03 13.21
CA HIS A 66 -13.03 -3.61 14.58
C HIS A 66 -12.82 -2.09 14.70
N ALA A 67 -11.98 -1.49 13.86
CA ALA A 67 -11.67 -0.05 13.89
C ALA A 67 -12.92 0.82 13.72
N LYS A 68 -13.87 0.38 12.90
CA LYS A 68 -15.20 1.01 12.73
C LYS A 68 -15.95 1.15 14.06
N ASN A 69 -15.93 0.13 14.92
CA ASN A 69 -16.64 0.14 16.20
C ASN A 69 -16.08 1.15 17.21
N TYR A 70 -14.84 1.60 17.02
CA TYR A 70 -14.16 2.55 17.90
C TYR A 70 -13.97 3.93 17.28
N ASN A 71 -14.56 4.18 16.09
CA ASN A 71 -14.39 5.43 15.34
C ASN A 71 -12.94 5.79 15.06
N VAL A 72 -12.10 4.77 14.81
CA VAL A 72 -10.69 4.93 14.45
C VAL A 72 -10.39 4.35 13.07
N THR A 73 -9.17 4.62 12.62
CA THR A 73 -8.57 4.01 11.46
C THR A 73 -7.16 3.52 11.77
N LEU A 74 -6.73 2.49 11.06
CA LEU A 74 -5.41 1.88 11.18
C LEU A 74 -4.80 1.83 9.79
N ALA A 75 -3.55 2.24 9.64
CA ALA A 75 -2.89 2.13 8.34
C ALA A 75 -2.74 0.65 7.97
N ALA A 76 -3.32 0.27 6.83
CA ALA A 76 -3.32 -1.10 6.33
C ALA A 76 -3.20 -1.12 4.80
N GLY A 77 -2.89 -2.28 4.25
CA GLY A 77 -2.88 -2.45 2.80
C GLY A 77 -4.24 -2.25 2.14
N SER A 78 -4.24 -2.01 0.82
CA SER A 78 -5.47 -1.84 0.02
C SER A 78 -6.15 -3.16 -0.40
N CYS A 79 -5.52 -4.31 -0.15
CA CYS A 79 -6.14 -5.61 -0.46
C CYS A 79 -6.61 -6.27 0.85
N PHE A 80 -7.89 -6.61 0.90
CA PHE A 80 -8.56 -6.73 2.20
C PHE A 80 -8.30 -8.05 2.94
N THR A 81 -7.85 -9.09 2.24
CA THR A 81 -7.67 -10.44 2.82
C THR A 81 -6.28 -10.77 3.32
N PHE A 82 -5.26 -9.92 3.11
CA PHE A 82 -3.94 -10.22 3.65
C PHE A 82 -3.75 -9.64 5.06
N GLY A 83 -2.85 -10.23 5.84
CA GLY A 83 -2.53 -9.78 7.18
C GLY A 83 -1.62 -8.55 7.18
N SER A 84 -2.14 -7.38 7.54
CA SER A 84 -1.32 -6.15 7.58
C SER A 84 -0.34 -6.15 8.76
N TYR A 85 -0.66 -6.80 9.87
CA TYR A 85 0.13 -6.69 11.11
C TYR A 85 1.09 -7.85 11.36
N GLY A 86 1.51 -8.52 10.28
CA GLY A 86 2.59 -9.50 10.23
C GLY A 86 3.64 -9.10 9.21
N GLY A 87 3.71 -9.80 8.08
CA GLY A 87 4.73 -9.55 7.05
C GLY A 87 4.69 -8.17 6.40
N TRP A 88 3.51 -7.55 6.26
CA TRP A 88 3.37 -6.24 5.60
C TRP A 88 4.05 -5.11 6.37
N ILE A 89 3.89 -5.02 7.70
CA ILE A 89 4.60 -4.02 8.52
C ILE A 89 6.12 -4.26 8.51
N THR A 90 6.59 -5.50 8.34
CA THR A 90 8.04 -5.78 8.28
C THR A 90 8.67 -5.43 6.93
N GLY A 91 7.88 -5.39 5.86
CA GLY A 91 8.32 -4.99 4.52
C GLY A 91 8.16 -3.49 4.24
N GLY A 92 7.89 -2.67 5.26
CA GLY A 92 7.56 -1.25 5.14
C GLY A 92 6.05 -1.02 5.20
N GLY A 93 5.31 -1.53 4.22
CA GLY A 93 3.85 -1.50 4.21
C GLY A 93 3.26 -0.17 3.72
N HIS A 94 2.87 -0.12 2.44
CA HIS A 94 2.23 1.08 1.86
C HIS A 94 0.71 1.04 1.97
N SER A 95 0.09 2.20 2.10
CA SER A 95 -1.35 2.38 2.16
C SER A 95 -1.77 3.72 1.54
N PRO A 96 -3.06 3.91 1.25
CA PRO A 96 -3.62 5.22 0.91
C PRO A 96 -3.35 6.33 1.95
N LEU A 97 -3.00 5.95 3.19
CA LEU A 97 -2.69 6.89 4.27
C LEU A 97 -1.18 7.17 4.40
N SER A 98 -0.31 6.51 3.63
CA SER A 98 1.14 6.54 3.86
C SER A 98 1.74 7.94 3.85
N SER A 99 1.31 8.80 2.93
CA SER A 99 1.79 10.18 2.86
C SER A 99 1.31 11.06 4.04
N LYS A 100 0.26 10.64 4.75
CA LYS A 100 -0.36 11.38 5.86
C LYS A 100 0.11 10.91 7.23
N VAL A 101 0.25 9.60 7.41
CA VAL A 101 0.56 9.01 8.73
C VAL A 101 1.86 8.20 8.76
N GLY A 102 2.54 8.05 7.62
CA GLY A 102 3.73 7.19 7.47
C GLY A 102 3.40 5.78 6.96
N LEU A 103 4.44 5.00 6.68
CA LEU A 103 4.30 3.61 6.27
C LEU A 103 3.76 2.74 7.44
N GLY A 104 3.40 1.50 7.13
CA GLY A 104 2.99 0.50 8.11
C GLY A 104 4.00 0.30 9.23
N VAL A 105 5.28 0.23 8.86
CA VAL A 105 6.41 0.12 9.80
C VAL A 105 6.48 1.31 10.76
N ASP A 106 6.11 2.51 10.29
CA ASP A 106 6.09 3.73 11.11
C ASP A 106 4.93 3.74 12.11
N GLN A 107 3.96 2.84 11.95
CA GLN A 107 2.84 2.69 12.88
C GLN A 107 3.17 1.80 14.07
N VAL A 108 4.28 1.05 14.03
CA VAL A 108 4.59 0.05 15.05
C VAL A 108 5.12 0.72 16.33
N LEU A 109 4.43 0.49 17.44
CA LEU A 109 4.80 0.98 18.77
C LEU A 109 5.50 -0.10 19.61
N SER A 110 5.09 -1.35 19.44
CA SER A 110 5.71 -2.52 20.08
C SER A 110 5.45 -3.78 19.26
N LEU A 111 6.41 -4.71 19.25
CA LEU A 111 6.27 -6.03 18.68
C LEU A 111 6.38 -7.07 19.79
N HIS A 112 5.43 -8.00 19.79
CA HIS A 112 5.53 -9.22 20.57
C HIS A 112 5.87 -10.35 19.59
N VAL A 113 6.98 -11.03 19.85
CA VAL A 113 7.52 -12.06 18.98
C VAL A 113 7.69 -13.38 19.73
N MET A 114 7.64 -14.48 19.01
CA MET A 114 8.15 -15.77 19.45
C MET A 114 9.59 -15.92 18.98
N THR A 115 10.52 -16.16 19.89
CA THR A 115 11.92 -16.45 19.58
C THR A 115 12.11 -17.91 19.19
N ALA A 116 13.26 -18.22 18.59
CA ALA A 116 13.55 -19.57 18.08
C ALA A 116 13.61 -20.64 19.18
N ASP A 117 13.93 -20.24 20.41
CA ASP A 117 13.95 -21.07 21.62
C ASP A 117 12.56 -21.18 22.29
N GLY A 118 11.50 -20.69 21.64
CA GLY A 118 10.11 -20.90 22.08
C GLY A 118 9.58 -19.88 23.09
N HIS A 119 10.32 -18.81 23.39
CA HIS A 119 9.89 -17.78 24.33
C HIS A 119 9.09 -16.65 23.65
N SER A 120 8.03 -16.19 24.31
CA SER A 120 7.27 -15.01 23.88
C SER A 120 7.83 -13.76 24.54
N VAL A 121 8.40 -12.84 23.76
CA VAL A 121 9.08 -11.65 24.27
C VAL A 121 8.74 -10.38 23.49
N THR A 122 8.77 -9.24 24.17
CA THR A 122 8.79 -7.94 23.47
C THR A 122 10.20 -7.73 22.93
N ALA A 123 10.40 -7.97 21.64
CA ALA A 123 11.72 -7.89 21.01
C ALA A 123 11.64 -7.51 19.53
N ARG A 124 12.81 -7.21 18.95
CA ARG A 124 12.96 -6.83 17.54
C ARG A 124 13.13 -8.03 16.59
N THR A 125 13.42 -9.22 17.13
CA THR A 125 13.80 -10.40 16.36
C THR A 125 13.00 -11.61 16.81
N GLY A 126 12.33 -12.28 15.86
CA GLY A 126 11.49 -13.44 16.11
C GLY A 126 10.27 -13.43 15.19
N VAL A 127 9.41 -14.43 15.31
CA VAL A 127 8.14 -14.49 14.57
C VAL A 127 7.14 -13.57 15.24
N ILE A 128 6.64 -12.56 14.53
CA ILE A 128 5.63 -11.63 15.08
C ILE A 128 4.34 -12.39 15.37
N ILE A 129 3.92 -12.36 16.64
CA ILE A 129 2.63 -12.92 17.08
C ILE A 129 1.60 -11.83 17.39
N SER A 130 2.05 -10.64 17.77
CA SER A 130 1.19 -9.44 17.85
C SER A 130 2.01 -8.16 17.74
N ALA A 131 1.34 -7.07 17.40
CA ALA A 131 1.89 -5.73 17.42
C ALA A 131 0.97 -4.78 18.17
N VAL A 132 1.54 -3.76 18.81
CA VAL A 132 0.80 -2.55 19.18
C VAL A 132 1.08 -1.53 18.08
N ILE A 133 0.02 -1.04 17.44
CA ILE A 133 0.11 -0.07 16.35
C ILE A 133 -0.64 1.21 16.68
N LYS A 134 -0.21 2.33 16.09
CA LYS A 134 -0.92 3.62 16.20
C LYS A 134 -2.34 3.50 15.63
N ALA A 135 -3.31 4.07 16.33
CA ALA A 135 -4.67 4.28 15.85
C ALA A 135 -4.91 5.77 15.60
N HIS A 136 -5.56 6.08 14.49
CA HIS A 136 -5.80 7.45 14.04
C HIS A 136 -7.30 7.75 14.05
N PRO A 137 -7.72 9.03 14.12
CA PRO A 137 -9.11 9.39 13.87
C PRO A 137 -9.59 8.87 12.52
N GLN A 138 -10.90 8.60 12.38
CA GLN A 138 -11.47 8.23 11.07
C GLN A 138 -11.10 9.24 9.98
N VAL A 139 -10.74 8.73 8.81
CA VAL A 139 -10.36 9.53 7.65
C VAL A 139 -11.30 9.20 6.50
N ASN A 140 -11.95 10.21 5.94
CA ASN A 140 -12.64 10.10 4.67
C ASN A 140 -11.59 10.00 3.56
N LEU A 141 -11.66 8.96 2.73
CA LEU A 141 -10.82 8.78 1.56
C LEU A 141 -11.62 9.19 0.32
N THR A 142 -11.22 10.31 -0.29
CA THR A 142 -11.80 10.75 -1.56
C THR A 142 -10.96 10.23 -2.71
N ILE A 143 -11.59 9.63 -3.72
CA ILE A 143 -10.90 8.96 -4.83
C ILE A 143 -11.40 9.53 -6.15
N ALA A 144 -10.49 10.14 -6.92
CA ALA A 144 -10.71 10.49 -8.32
C ALA A 144 -10.13 9.38 -9.21
N LYS A 145 -10.92 8.84 -10.12
CA LYS A 145 -10.48 7.77 -11.03
C LYS A 145 -10.47 8.26 -12.46
N LEU A 146 -9.38 8.00 -13.18
CA LEU A 146 -9.15 8.43 -14.55
C LEU A 146 -8.38 7.36 -15.31
N ASP A 147 -8.85 7.06 -16.52
CA ASP A 147 -8.36 5.94 -17.30
C ASP A 147 -8.21 6.36 -18.77
N PHE A 148 -7.25 5.76 -19.47
CA PHE A 148 -7.10 5.83 -20.92
C PHE A 148 -6.38 4.57 -21.43
N PHE A 149 -6.46 4.29 -22.72
CA PHE A 149 -5.84 3.08 -23.29
C PHE A 149 -5.33 3.32 -24.71
N LEU A 150 -4.49 2.41 -25.21
CA LEU A 150 -3.97 2.38 -26.56
C LEU A 150 -4.31 1.01 -27.19
N GLY A 151 -4.68 1.03 -28.47
CA GLY A 151 -4.89 -0.19 -29.26
C GLY A 151 -6.25 -0.84 -29.00
N THR A 152 -6.26 -2.17 -28.88
CA THR A 152 -7.47 -2.97 -28.63
C THR A 152 -7.68 -3.26 -27.15
N ALA A 153 -6.83 -2.71 -26.27
CA ALA A 153 -7.03 -2.78 -24.84
C ALA A 153 -8.37 -2.13 -24.47
N THR A 154 -9.03 -2.62 -23.42
CA THR A 154 -10.19 -1.94 -22.83
C THR A 154 -9.89 -1.67 -21.37
N SER A 155 -10.14 -0.43 -20.93
CA SER A 155 -10.23 -0.17 -19.50
C SER A 155 -11.67 -0.34 -19.04
N THR A 156 -11.89 -1.17 -18.02
CA THR A 156 -13.22 -1.52 -17.53
C THR A 156 -13.69 -0.66 -16.36
N ALA A 157 -12.86 0.22 -15.79
CA ALA A 157 -13.25 0.99 -14.61
C ALA A 157 -12.38 2.23 -14.33
N PRO A 158 -12.89 3.47 -14.54
CA PRO A 158 -14.29 3.83 -14.85
C PRO A 158 -14.54 4.06 -16.35
N GLY A 159 -15.67 3.59 -16.88
CA GLY A 159 -16.03 3.79 -18.29
C GLY A 159 -16.55 5.21 -18.64
N PRO A 160 -16.66 5.56 -19.94
CA PRO A 160 -15.79 5.16 -21.04
C PRO A 160 -14.48 5.95 -21.01
N SER A 161 -13.36 5.24 -21.13
CA SER A 161 -12.02 5.82 -21.21
C SER A 161 -11.65 6.13 -22.67
N PRO A 162 -10.93 7.21 -22.99
CA PRO A 162 -10.52 7.48 -24.37
C PRO A 162 -9.51 6.44 -24.88
N ASN A 163 -9.68 6.02 -26.14
CA ASN A 163 -8.66 5.32 -26.90
C ASN A 163 -7.69 6.37 -27.48
N VAL A 164 -6.44 6.32 -27.05
CA VAL A 164 -5.39 7.23 -27.48
C VAL A 164 -4.89 6.80 -28.86
N ALA A 165 -5.05 7.67 -29.86
CA ALA A 165 -4.73 7.33 -31.25
C ALA A 165 -3.22 7.14 -31.51
N SER A 166 -2.36 7.74 -30.69
CA SER A 166 -0.90 7.75 -30.89
C SER A 166 -0.17 7.09 -29.72
N SER A 167 0.73 6.16 -30.01
CA SER A 167 1.63 5.59 -29.00
C SER A 167 2.46 6.67 -28.30
N SER A 168 2.90 7.70 -29.02
CA SER A 168 3.63 8.81 -28.41
C SER A 168 2.75 9.62 -27.44
N ALA A 169 1.49 9.88 -27.79
CA ALA A 169 0.56 10.56 -26.90
C ALA A 169 0.30 9.71 -25.64
N PHE A 170 0.09 8.40 -25.80
CA PHE A 170 -0.11 7.47 -24.69
C PHE A 170 1.05 7.52 -23.69
N TRP A 171 2.30 7.41 -24.17
CA TRP A 171 3.46 7.44 -23.29
C TRP A 171 3.71 8.80 -22.64
N LYS A 172 3.42 9.91 -23.33
CA LYS A 172 3.44 11.24 -22.69
C LYS A 172 2.36 11.39 -21.62
N GLY A 173 1.18 10.80 -21.84
CA GLY A 173 0.12 10.75 -20.84
C GLY A 173 0.51 9.91 -19.62
N PHE A 174 1.16 8.77 -19.86
CA PHE A 174 1.75 7.93 -18.81
C PHE A 174 2.76 8.74 -17.98
N ASP A 175 3.71 9.41 -18.62
CA ASP A 175 4.69 10.26 -17.95
C ASP A 175 4.03 11.37 -17.13
N ALA A 176 2.98 12.02 -17.68
CA ALA A 176 2.23 13.05 -16.97
C ALA A 176 1.56 12.52 -15.69
N VAL A 177 0.97 11.32 -15.73
CA VAL A 177 0.38 10.68 -14.54
C VAL A 177 1.46 10.36 -13.50
N PHE A 178 2.59 9.78 -13.92
CA PHE A 178 3.68 9.47 -13.00
C PHE A 178 4.30 10.73 -12.40
N ALA A 179 4.49 11.80 -13.17
CA ALA A 179 4.92 13.09 -12.65
C ALA A 179 3.93 13.67 -11.63
N PHE A 180 2.63 13.44 -11.83
CA PHE A 180 1.58 13.85 -10.91
C PHE A 180 1.59 13.09 -9.57
N SER A 181 2.38 12.04 -9.42
CA SER A 181 2.55 11.37 -8.13
C SER A 181 3.20 12.30 -7.10
N VAL A 182 4.11 13.20 -7.53
CA VAL A 182 4.81 14.16 -6.66
C VAL A 182 3.83 15.12 -5.96
N PRO A 183 3.04 15.94 -6.69
CA PRO A 183 2.07 16.81 -6.04
C PRO A 183 1.03 16.00 -5.25
N THR A 184 0.68 14.79 -5.70
CA THR A 184 -0.25 13.92 -4.96
C THR A 184 0.29 13.55 -3.58
N VAL A 185 1.53 13.08 -3.48
CA VAL A 185 2.12 12.72 -2.18
C VAL A 185 2.37 13.95 -1.30
N ASP A 186 2.71 15.09 -1.89
CA ASP A 186 2.90 16.36 -1.16
C ASP A 186 1.61 16.86 -0.51
N ALA A 187 0.49 16.65 -1.19
CA ALA A 187 -0.83 16.94 -0.67
C ALA A 187 -1.34 15.85 0.32
N GLY A 188 -0.48 14.91 0.73
CA GLY A 188 -0.84 13.82 1.65
C GLY A 188 -1.65 12.69 0.99
N GLY A 189 -1.70 12.65 -0.34
CA GLY A 189 -2.44 11.67 -1.13
C GLY A 189 -1.63 10.44 -1.53
N TYR A 190 -2.29 9.58 -2.29
CA TYR A 190 -1.78 8.31 -2.80
C TYR A 190 -2.21 8.12 -4.26
N LEU A 191 -1.24 8.04 -5.17
CA LEU A 191 -1.49 7.80 -6.59
C LEU A 191 -1.31 6.30 -6.88
N TRP A 192 -2.40 5.63 -7.22
CA TRP A 192 -2.41 4.23 -7.62
C TRP A 192 -2.53 4.15 -9.14
N THR A 193 -1.72 3.29 -9.77
CA THR A 193 -1.80 3.02 -11.20
C THR A 193 -1.82 1.53 -11.48
N ASN A 194 -2.51 1.14 -12.55
CA ASN A 194 -2.46 -0.20 -13.12
C ASN A 194 -2.49 -0.10 -14.64
N GLY A 195 -1.90 -1.07 -15.34
CA GLY A 195 -1.89 -1.09 -16.79
C GLY A 195 -0.52 -0.78 -17.40
N ILE A 196 0.20 -1.85 -17.74
CA ILE A 196 1.31 -1.76 -18.69
C ILE A 196 1.10 -2.78 -19.81
N LYS A 197 0.48 -3.94 -19.55
CA LYS A 197 0.09 -4.85 -20.62
C LYS A 197 -1.19 -5.57 -20.26
N VAL A 198 -2.11 -5.67 -21.21
CA VAL A 198 -3.28 -6.56 -21.05
C VAL A 198 -2.79 -8.00 -21.20
N ALA A 199 -3.08 -8.85 -20.20
CA ALA A 199 -2.73 -10.27 -20.27
C ALA A 199 -3.43 -10.91 -21.49
N GLY A 200 -2.63 -11.50 -22.40
CA GLY A 200 -3.13 -12.06 -23.66
C GLY A 200 -3.43 -11.03 -24.76
N GLY A 201 -3.15 -9.74 -24.55
CA GLY A 201 -3.23 -8.71 -25.57
C GLY A 201 -2.05 -8.74 -26.55
N ASP A 202 -2.22 -8.06 -27.69
CA ASP A 202 -1.12 -7.87 -28.65
C ASP A 202 0.03 -7.04 -28.04
N ASN A 203 1.19 -7.01 -28.72
CA ASN A 203 2.36 -6.27 -28.25
C ASN A 203 2.23 -4.74 -28.42
N THR A 204 1.04 -4.25 -28.78
CA THR A 204 0.77 -2.85 -29.13
C THR A 204 -0.35 -2.22 -28.32
N SER A 205 -0.97 -2.97 -27.40
CA SER A 205 -2.13 -2.53 -26.63
C SER A 205 -1.81 -2.36 -25.13
N TYR A 206 -2.14 -1.18 -24.60
CA TYR A 206 -1.77 -0.75 -23.25
C TYR A 206 -2.99 -0.11 -22.58
N THR A 207 -3.15 -0.31 -21.27
CA THR A 207 -4.11 0.47 -20.46
C THR A 207 -3.35 1.34 -19.50
N MET A 208 -3.95 2.44 -19.07
CA MET A 208 -3.51 3.21 -17.92
C MET A 208 -4.74 3.49 -17.07
N GLN A 209 -4.80 2.84 -15.92
CA GLN A 209 -5.81 3.03 -14.90
C GLN A 209 -5.20 3.82 -13.76
N VAL A 210 -5.90 4.84 -13.28
CA VAL A 210 -5.34 5.73 -12.26
C VAL A 210 -6.38 6.02 -11.20
N GLN A 211 -5.95 5.98 -9.95
CA GLN A 211 -6.72 6.49 -8.82
C GLN A 211 -5.87 7.48 -8.04
N VAL A 212 -6.32 8.73 -7.99
CA VAL A 212 -5.77 9.76 -7.11
C VAL A 212 -6.61 9.73 -5.83
N GLN A 213 -6.01 9.20 -4.76
CA GLN A 213 -6.69 9.01 -3.48
C GLN A 213 -6.21 10.08 -2.49
N MET A 214 -7.14 10.87 -1.95
CA MET A 214 -6.89 12.08 -1.17
C MET A 214 -7.54 11.98 0.21
N PRO A 215 -6.78 11.52 1.24
CA PRO A 215 -7.32 11.33 2.59
C PRO A 215 -7.64 12.66 3.31
N GLY A 216 -8.91 12.87 3.61
CA GLY A 216 -9.45 14.02 4.32
C GLY A 216 -9.88 15.19 3.43
N GLN A 217 -9.76 15.07 2.10
CA GLN A 217 -10.28 16.08 1.17
C GLN A 217 -11.75 15.83 0.84
N THR A 218 -12.49 16.90 0.59
CA THR A 218 -13.85 16.88 0.03
C THR A 218 -13.83 16.53 -1.46
N LEU A 219 -15.01 16.23 -2.03
CA LEU A 219 -15.15 15.99 -3.47
C LEU A 219 -14.70 17.21 -4.29
N SER A 220 -15.07 18.41 -3.88
CA SER A 220 -14.70 19.64 -4.61
C SER A 220 -13.19 19.91 -4.56
N GLU A 221 -12.54 19.68 -3.43
CA GLU A 221 -11.09 19.83 -3.30
C GLU A 221 -10.34 18.82 -4.16
N ALA A 222 -10.76 17.55 -4.13
CA ALA A 222 -10.15 16.51 -4.97
C ALA A 222 -10.38 16.77 -6.48
N ALA A 223 -11.56 17.25 -6.87
CA ALA A 223 -11.82 17.62 -8.26
C ALA A 223 -10.91 18.76 -8.73
N ALA A 224 -10.78 19.82 -7.93
CA ALA A 224 -9.88 20.93 -8.20
C ALA A 224 -8.40 20.48 -8.22
N PHE A 225 -8.03 19.56 -7.33
CA PHE A 225 -6.67 19.03 -7.24
C PHE A 225 -6.27 18.26 -8.49
N VAL A 226 -7.16 17.42 -9.05
CA VAL A 226 -6.87 16.61 -10.24
C VAL A 226 -6.96 17.42 -11.55
N GLN A 227 -7.58 18.60 -11.53
CA GLN A 227 -7.78 19.43 -12.73
C GLN A 227 -6.51 19.70 -13.56
N PRO A 228 -5.34 20.03 -12.98
CA PRO A 228 -4.12 20.26 -13.77
C PRO A 228 -3.65 19.02 -14.55
N LEU A 229 -3.87 17.82 -14.01
CA LEU A 229 -3.58 16.57 -14.72
C LEU A 229 -4.55 16.39 -15.90
N LEU A 230 -5.84 16.65 -15.70
CA LEU A 230 -6.85 16.55 -16.77
C LEU A 230 -6.56 17.54 -17.91
N ASP A 231 -6.13 18.75 -17.60
CA ASP A 231 -5.76 19.75 -18.61
C ASP A 231 -4.50 19.35 -19.36
N THR A 232 -3.50 18.78 -18.67
CA THR A 232 -2.29 18.22 -19.30
C THR A 232 -2.64 17.08 -20.26
N LEU A 233 -3.50 16.16 -19.85
CA LEU A 233 -3.95 15.04 -20.69
C LEU A 233 -4.77 15.52 -21.88
N ARG A 234 -5.64 16.52 -21.70
CA ARG A 234 -6.38 17.15 -22.80
C ARG A 234 -5.44 17.77 -23.84
N ALA A 235 -4.36 18.44 -23.41
CA ALA A 235 -3.36 19.01 -24.31
C ALA A 235 -2.54 17.95 -25.09
N LEU A 236 -2.58 16.70 -24.65
CA LEU A 236 -1.97 15.54 -25.31
C LEU A 236 -2.96 14.76 -26.19
N ASP A 237 -4.14 15.32 -26.47
CA ASP A 237 -5.24 14.67 -27.18
C ASP A 237 -5.80 13.44 -26.43
N ILE A 238 -5.75 13.46 -25.10
CA ILE A 238 -6.35 12.46 -24.19
C ILE A 238 -7.44 13.11 -23.34
N PRO A 239 -8.60 13.50 -23.92
CA PRO A 239 -9.66 14.16 -23.19
C PRO A 239 -10.36 13.18 -22.23
N ILE A 240 -10.16 13.36 -20.92
CA ILE A 240 -10.84 12.59 -19.88
C ILE A 240 -11.90 13.44 -19.21
N THR A 241 -13.11 12.90 -19.11
CA THR A 241 -14.18 13.42 -18.26
C THR A 241 -14.15 12.67 -16.93
N LEU A 242 -14.02 13.39 -15.81
CA LEU A 242 -14.01 12.78 -14.48
C LEU A 242 -15.43 12.30 -14.11
N THR A 243 -15.75 11.06 -14.46
CA THR A 243 -17.07 10.44 -14.19
C THR A 243 -17.13 9.72 -12.84
N SER A 244 -15.97 9.41 -12.26
CA SER A 244 -15.88 8.67 -10.99
C SER A 244 -15.06 9.46 -9.97
N LEU A 245 -15.80 10.09 -9.07
CA LEU A 245 -15.28 10.81 -7.92
C LEU A 245 -16.13 10.43 -6.71
N THR A 246 -15.54 9.71 -5.76
CA THR A 246 -16.25 9.12 -4.61
C THR A 246 -15.57 9.47 -3.31
N THR A 247 -16.30 9.42 -2.20
CA THR A 247 -15.74 9.53 -0.85
C THR A 247 -16.33 8.45 0.04
N GLU A 248 -15.49 7.82 0.83
CA GLU A 248 -15.88 6.79 1.81
C GLU A 248 -14.95 6.84 3.02
N ILE A 249 -15.40 6.38 4.18
CA ILE A 249 -14.51 6.28 5.35
C ILE A 249 -13.52 5.14 5.08
N TYR A 250 -12.22 5.41 5.20
CA TYR A 250 -11.16 4.45 4.88
C TYR A 250 -11.30 3.11 5.61
N SER A 251 -11.63 3.11 6.91
CA SER A 251 -11.85 1.88 7.68
C SER A 251 -13.23 1.24 7.46
N HIS A 252 -14.10 1.84 6.64
CA HIS A 252 -15.39 1.25 6.24
C HIS A 252 -15.31 0.61 4.86
N GLN A 253 -14.19 0.76 4.16
CA GLN A 253 -13.97 0.11 2.88
C GLN A 253 -14.13 -1.40 3.03
N THR A 254 -14.89 -1.97 2.11
CA THR A 254 -15.05 -3.41 1.97
C THR A 254 -14.46 -3.83 0.63
N GLY A 255 -13.95 -5.04 0.52
CA GLY A 255 -13.51 -5.52 -0.78
C GLY A 255 -13.25 -7.01 -0.84
N SER A 256 -12.90 -7.44 -2.05
CA SER A 256 -13.00 -8.83 -2.48
C SER A 256 -11.99 -9.78 -1.81
N VAL A 257 -12.27 -11.06 -2.00
CA VAL A 257 -11.54 -12.25 -1.54
C VAL A 257 -10.16 -12.40 -2.22
N GLY A 258 -9.24 -11.48 -1.95
CA GLY A 258 -7.86 -11.56 -2.43
C GLY A 258 -7.69 -11.47 -3.94
N PHE A 259 -6.44 -11.54 -4.40
CA PHE A 259 -6.14 -11.61 -5.83
C PHE A 259 -6.46 -13.02 -6.35
N ALA A 260 -7.06 -13.09 -7.55
CA ALA A 260 -7.19 -14.35 -8.26
C ALA A 260 -5.80 -14.96 -8.53
N LEU A 261 -5.70 -16.28 -8.42
CA LEU A 261 -4.48 -16.99 -8.79
C LEU A 261 -4.19 -16.75 -10.27
N GLY A 262 -2.97 -16.32 -10.56
CA GLY A 262 -2.53 -16.04 -11.92
C GLY A 262 -1.02 -16.21 -12.05
N ASN A 263 -0.54 -16.37 -13.27
CA ASN A 263 0.88 -16.47 -13.60
C ASN A 263 1.55 -15.08 -13.60
N SER A 264 1.46 -14.37 -12.48
CA SER A 264 2.01 -13.04 -12.28
C SER A 264 3.11 -13.07 -11.22
N ARG A 265 4.21 -12.36 -11.45
CA ARG A 265 5.24 -12.11 -10.45
C ARG A 265 5.12 -10.68 -9.97
N PHE A 266 4.99 -10.49 -8.67
CA PHE A 266 4.97 -9.17 -8.06
C PHE A 266 6.38 -8.81 -7.59
N GLY A 267 6.80 -7.58 -7.88
CA GLY A 267 8.00 -6.98 -7.34
C GLY A 267 7.67 -5.60 -6.80
N SER A 268 8.32 -5.22 -5.70
CA SER A 268 8.15 -3.91 -5.08
C SER A 268 9.46 -3.15 -5.12
N ARG A 269 9.40 -1.85 -5.38
CA ARG A 269 10.54 -0.94 -5.31
C ARG A 269 10.10 0.37 -4.69
N LEU A 270 10.98 0.95 -3.86
CA LEU A 270 10.85 2.34 -3.45
C LEU A 270 11.61 3.18 -4.48
N PHE A 271 10.90 4.13 -5.09
CA PHE A 271 11.51 5.10 -5.98
C PHE A 271 11.92 6.32 -5.16
N PRO A 272 13.21 6.71 -5.14
CA PRO A 272 13.62 7.90 -4.43
C PRO A 272 12.93 9.11 -5.06
N ARG A 273 12.38 10.00 -4.22
CA ARG A 273 11.65 11.19 -4.66
C ARG A 273 12.42 12.03 -5.70
N ALA A 274 13.74 12.12 -5.55
CA ALA A 274 14.62 12.83 -6.48
C ALA A 274 14.49 12.34 -7.94
N ALA A 275 14.11 11.08 -8.16
CA ALA A 275 13.88 10.53 -9.49
C ALA A 275 12.70 11.18 -10.22
N TYR A 276 11.73 11.76 -9.50
CA TYR A 276 10.54 12.41 -10.09
C TYR A 276 10.64 13.94 -10.18
N LEU A 277 11.60 14.55 -9.48
CA LEU A 277 11.76 16.01 -9.46
C LEU A 277 12.60 16.55 -10.62
N ASN A 278 13.11 15.67 -11.47
CA ASN A 278 13.98 16.03 -12.57
C ASN A 278 13.74 15.06 -13.74
N LEU A 279 13.19 15.58 -14.85
CA LEU A 279 12.95 14.84 -16.09
C LEU A 279 14.25 14.19 -16.64
N THR A 280 15.40 14.83 -16.41
CA THR A 280 16.72 14.26 -16.69
C THR A 280 17.09 13.14 -15.74
N LEU A 281 16.68 13.15 -14.46
CA LEU A 281 16.90 12.03 -13.52
C LEU A 281 15.96 10.84 -13.76
N PHE A 282 14.75 11.10 -14.23
CA PHE A 282 13.82 10.06 -14.70
C PHE A 282 14.39 9.34 -15.92
N GLN A 283 14.90 10.08 -16.91
CA GLN A 283 15.65 9.51 -18.04
C GLN A 283 17.01 8.91 -17.62
N ALA A 284 17.67 9.48 -16.59
CA ALA A 284 18.92 8.96 -16.04
C ALA A 284 18.77 7.60 -15.34
N PHE A 285 17.56 7.22 -14.93
CA PHE A 285 17.34 5.94 -14.26
C PHE A 285 17.68 4.74 -15.18
N PHE A 286 17.68 4.92 -16.51
CA PHE A 286 18.11 3.88 -17.46
C PHE A 286 18.97 4.37 -18.66
N GLY A 287 19.19 5.68 -18.85
CA GLY A 287 19.92 6.24 -20.00
C GLY A 287 21.47 6.28 -19.87
N SER A 288 22.10 7.35 -20.39
CA SER A 288 23.57 7.51 -20.53
C SER A 288 24.40 7.51 -19.23
N ASN A 289 23.76 7.40 -18.06
CA ASN A 289 24.43 7.39 -16.76
C ASN A 289 24.71 5.96 -16.24
N TYR A 290 24.36 4.92 -17.02
CA TYR A 290 24.54 3.53 -16.63
C TYR A 290 25.99 3.21 -16.21
N ASP A 291 26.97 3.65 -16.99
CA ASP A 291 28.39 3.40 -16.72
C ASP A 291 28.86 4.02 -15.40
N GLU A 292 28.36 5.23 -15.09
CA GLU A 292 28.65 5.92 -13.83
C GLU A 292 27.98 5.23 -12.63
N LEU A 293 26.74 4.74 -12.80
CA LEU A 293 26.05 3.97 -11.76
C LEU A 293 26.72 2.62 -11.50
N VAL A 294 27.25 1.95 -12.53
CA VAL A 294 28.08 0.75 -12.39
C VAL A 294 29.38 1.08 -11.66
N ARG A 295 30.03 2.21 -11.95
CA ARG A 295 31.24 2.68 -11.26
C ARG A 295 30.98 2.89 -9.76
N VAL A 296 29.94 3.65 -9.41
CA VAL A 296 29.54 3.91 -8.02
C VAL A 296 29.16 2.62 -7.30
N LYS A 297 28.41 1.71 -7.94
CA LYS A 297 28.09 0.42 -7.31
C LYS A 297 29.34 -0.40 -7.02
N LYS A 298 30.32 -0.43 -7.91
CA LYS A 298 31.60 -1.12 -7.67
C LYS A 298 32.40 -0.53 -6.51
N GLU A 299 32.28 0.78 -6.28
CA GLU A 299 32.92 1.49 -5.17
C GLU A 299 32.28 1.12 -3.81
N TRP A 300 30.95 1.12 -3.73
CA TRP A 300 30.22 0.93 -2.47
C TRP A 300 29.80 -0.51 -2.17
N ASP A 301 29.68 -1.33 -3.20
CA ASP A 301 29.33 -2.76 -3.13
C ASP A 301 30.32 -3.58 -3.98
N PRO A 302 31.63 -3.58 -3.63
CA PRO A 302 32.67 -4.24 -4.42
C PRO A 302 32.47 -5.76 -4.52
N TRP A 303 31.75 -6.33 -3.56
CA TRP A 303 31.42 -7.76 -3.49
C TRP A 303 30.11 -8.10 -4.20
N GLN A 304 29.36 -7.09 -4.65
CA GLN A 304 28.09 -7.22 -5.36
C GLN A 304 27.01 -7.97 -4.57
N VAL A 305 26.92 -7.70 -3.26
CA VAL A 305 25.96 -8.31 -2.32
C VAL A 305 24.54 -7.81 -2.59
N PHE A 306 24.37 -6.58 -3.05
CA PHE A 306 23.07 -6.00 -3.36
C PHE A 306 22.69 -6.24 -4.83
N TRP A 307 22.57 -7.50 -5.23
CA TRP A 307 22.21 -7.89 -6.58
C TRP A 307 20.68 -7.97 -6.80
N SER A 308 20.20 -7.50 -7.95
CA SER A 308 18.84 -7.70 -8.45
C SER A 308 18.85 -7.74 -9.98
N PRO A 309 17.95 -8.49 -10.65
CA PRO A 309 18.02 -8.70 -12.11
C PRO A 309 18.07 -7.42 -12.97
N THR A 310 17.55 -6.29 -12.47
CA THR A 310 17.50 -5.03 -13.23
C THR A 310 18.11 -3.84 -12.49
N THR A 311 19.15 -4.08 -11.69
CA THR A 311 20.01 -3.03 -11.13
C THR A 311 21.30 -2.87 -11.95
N PRO A 312 21.92 -1.69 -12.01
CA PRO A 312 23.23 -1.51 -12.65
C PRO A 312 24.24 -2.55 -12.15
N GLY A 313 24.98 -3.19 -13.06
CA GLY A 313 25.95 -4.24 -12.72
C GLY A 313 25.37 -5.65 -12.54
N SER A 314 24.07 -5.85 -12.79
CA SER A 314 23.43 -7.17 -12.67
C SER A 314 23.90 -8.16 -13.74
N GLU A 315 24.39 -7.67 -14.88
CA GLU A 315 24.92 -8.41 -16.02
C GLU A 315 26.18 -9.24 -15.72
N GLY A 316 26.88 -8.93 -14.62
CA GLY A 316 28.01 -9.75 -14.12
C GLY A 316 27.58 -11.02 -13.38
N TRP A 317 26.26 -11.27 -13.26
CA TRP A 317 25.72 -12.47 -12.64
C TRP A 317 24.53 -13.02 -13.42
N ALA A 318 24.44 -14.34 -13.43
CA ALA A 318 23.32 -15.08 -14.01
C ALA A 318 22.78 -16.07 -12.98
N VAL A 319 21.46 -16.17 -12.90
CA VAL A 319 20.81 -17.21 -12.11
C VAL A 319 20.84 -18.50 -12.93
N GLN A 320 21.59 -19.50 -12.47
CA GLN A 320 21.59 -20.83 -13.08
C GLN A 320 20.38 -21.63 -12.56
N GLY A 321 19.44 -21.93 -13.46
CA GLY A 321 18.21 -22.65 -13.18
C GLY A 321 17.60 -23.30 -14.43
N PHE A 322 16.55 -24.10 -14.25
CA PHE A 322 15.98 -25.03 -15.24
C PHE A 322 15.04 -24.42 -16.31
N SER A 323 15.20 -23.16 -16.72
CA SER A 323 14.38 -22.66 -17.84
C SER A 323 15.04 -21.58 -18.68
N GLU A 324 14.64 -21.53 -19.96
CA GLU A 324 14.99 -20.50 -20.96
C GLU A 324 14.38 -19.12 -20.65
N ILE A 325 13.73 -18.96 -19.48
CA ILE A 325 13.07 -17.74 -19.03
C ILE A 325 13.86 -17.21 -17.84
N PRO A 326 14.22 -15.91 -17.79
CA PRO A 326 14.87 -15.34 -16.61
C PRO A 326 14.07 -15.62 -15.33
N THR A 327 14.65 -16.38 -14.40
CA THR A 327 14.07 -16.65 -13.08
C THR A 327 15.01 -16.20 -11.97
N GLN A 328 14.47 -15.97 -10.77
CA GLN A 328 15.28 -15.81 -9.55
C GLN A 328 15.38 -17.14 -8.78
N ASN A 329 14.92 -18.24 -9.39
CA ASN A 329 14.89 -19.57 -8.78
C ASN A 329 16.10 -20.36 -9.30
N GLY A 330 17.22 -20.22 -8.61
CA GLY A 330 18.47 -20.88 -8.99
C GLY A 330 19.66 -20.31 -8.23
N GLN A 331 20.81 -20.92 -8.41
CA GLN A 331 22.04 -20.39 -7.83
C GLN A 331 22.47 -19.15 -8.60
N LEU A 332 22.75 -18.06 -7.88
CA LEU A 332 23.33 -16.87 -8.49
C LEU A 332 24.83 -17.12 -8.74
N CYS A 333 25.22 -17.17 -10.00
CA CYS A 333 26.58 -17.45 -10.45
C CYS A 333 27.17 -16.23 -11.16
N ARG A 334 28.47 -15.97 -11.00
CA ARG A 334 29.14 -14.96 -11.81
C ARG A 334 29.22 -15.44 -13.26
N VAL A 335 29.02 -14.51 -14.20
CA VAL A 335 29.22 -14.70 -15.66
C VAL A 335 30.38 -13.84 -16.14
#